data_AF-A0A525JUC7-F1
#
_entry.id   AF-A0A525JUC7-F1
#
_cell.length_a   1.000
_cell.length_b   1.000
_cell.length_c   1.000
_cell.angle_alpha   90.00
_cell.angle_beta   90.00
_cell.angle_gamma   90.00
#
_symmetry.space_group_name_H-M   'P 1'
#
loop_
_entity.id
_entity.type
_entity.pdbx_description
1 polymer ?
#
loop_
_entity_poly.entity_id
_entity_poly.type
_entity_poly.pdbx_seq_one_letter_code
_entity_poly.pdbx_strand_id
1 'polypeptide(L)'
;MGDWQNFDNRAVIGKALRLRREIDDFEARWPTPAAREEALPTFTWAQLERQLVDLAATPAQAKMVRHLVSGTRKLAPFKPSEMVLREILCMTWVLLDENFKSEPDAGSTEMI
;
A
#
# COMPACT_ATOMS: atom_id res chain seq x y z
N MET A 1 29.29 -21.79 6.06
CA MET A 1 28.31 -21.05 5.24
C MET A 1 27.03 -21.87 5.21
N GLY A 2 26.00 -21.53 6.00
CA GLY A 2 24.78 -22.34 6.12
C GLY A 2 23.72 -21.75 7.07
N ASP A 3 24.11 -20.84 7.97
CA ASP A 3 23.17 -20.20 8.89
C ASP A 3 22.32 -19.10 8.25
N TRP A 4 22.89 -18.27 7.37
CA TRP A 4 22.22 -17.09 6.81
C TRP A 4 20.93 -17.40 6.03
N GLN A 5 20.88 -18.52 5.30
CA GLN A 5 19.67 -18.94 4.58
C GLN A 5 18.51 -19.35 5.51
N ASN A 6 18.81 -19.91 6.69
CA ASN A 6 17.79 -20.31 7.65
C ASN A 6 17.12 -19.11 8.33
N PHE A 7 17.88 -18.04 8.61
CA PHE A 7 17.32 -16.80 9.15
C PHE A 7 16.41 -16.09 8.14
N ASP A 8 16.82 -16.03 6.88
CA ASP A 8 16.06 -15.39 5.81
C ASP A 8 14.72 -16.12 5.56
N ASN A 9 14.75 -17.47 5.57
CA ASN A 9 13.55 -18.29 5.46
C ASN A 9 12.56 -18.04 6.60
N ARG A 10 13.02 -17.91 7.85
CA ARG A 10 12.15 -17.62 8.99
C ARG A 10 11.46 -16.25 8.87
N ALA A 11 12.18 -15.24 8.40
CA ALA A 11 11.62 -13.91 8.19
C ALA A 11 10.55 -13.91 7.08
N VAL A 12 10.82 -14.60 5.97
CA VAL A 12 9.87 -14.76 4.86
C VAL A 12 8.63 -15.55 5.31
N ILE A 13 8.81 -16.66 6.02
CA ILE A 13 7.72 -17.47 6.56
C ILE A 13 6.87 -16.64 7.53
N GLY A 14 7.50 -15.89 8.44
CA GLY A 14 6.80 -15.01 9.37
C GLY A 14 5.96 -13.95 8.66
N LYS A 15 6.50 -13.35 7.58
CA LYS A 15 5.76 -12.40 6.75
C LYS A 15 4.58 -13.05 6.03
N ALA A 16 4.76 -14.26 5.50
CA ALA A 16 3.70 -14.99 4.83
C ALA A 16 2.55 -15.37 5.79
N LEU A 17 2.88 -15.82 7.00
CA LEU A 17 1.88 -16.14 8.03
C LEU A 17 1.11 -14.89 8.47
N ARG A 18 1.78 -13.75 8.62
CA ARG A 18 1.11 -12.48 8.92
C ARG A 18 0.16 -12.08 7.80
N LEU A 19 0.61 -12.14 6.55
CA LEU A 19 -0.22 -11.82 5.39
C LEU A 19 -1.46 -12.72 5.32
N ARG A 20 -1.29 -14.03 5.56
CA ARG A 20 -2.41 -14.97 5.62
C ARG A 20 -3.44 -14.55 6.66
N ARG A 21 -2.99 -14.26 7.88
CA ARG A 21 -3.88 -13.82 8.96
C ARG A 21 -4.62 -12.54 8.61
N GLU A 22 -3.94 -11.56 8.00
CA GLU A 22 -4.57 -10.31 7.55
C GLU A 22 -5.69 -10.56 6.52
N ILE A 23 -5.48 -11.53 5.63
CA ILE A 23 -6.49 -11.94 4.63
C ILE A 23 -7.67 -12.62 5.33
N ASP A 24 -7.40 -13.56 6.22
CA ASP A 24 -8.45 -14.28 6.96
C ASP A 24 -9.31 -13.31 7.79
N ASP A 25 -8.66 -12.35 8.49
CA ASP A 25 -9.34 -11.30 9.26
C ASP A 25 -10.10 -10.30 8.37
N PHE A 26 -9.68 -10.11 7.11
CA PHE A 26 -10.38 -9.29 6.14
C PHE A 26 -11.64 -10.00 5.64
N GLU A 27 -11.51 -11.25 5.18
CA GLU A 27 -12.62 -12.05 4.64
C GLU A 27 -13.69 -12.35 5.71
N ALA A 28 -13.29 -12.51 6.98
CA ALA A 28 -14.23 -12.65 8.08
C ALA A 28 -15.10 -11.39 8.31
N ARG A 29 -14.58 -10.21 7.98
CA ARG A 29 -15.30 -8.93 8.12
C ARG A 29 -16.08 -8.56 6.85
N TRP A 30 -15.54 -8.90 5.68
CA TRP A 30 -16.12 -8.66 4.36
C TRP A 30 -16.23 -9.99 3.61
N PRO A 31 -17.28 -10.78 3.90
CA PRO A 31 -17.47 -12.06 3.23
C PRO A 31 -17.78 -11.83 1.74
N THR A 32 -17.19 -12.66 0.88
CA THR A 32 -17.47 -12.60 -0.57
C THR A 32 -18.94 -12.88 -0.84
N PRO A 33 -19.65 -12.01 -1.58
CA PRO A 33 -21.03 -12.25 -1.97
C PRO A 33 -21.17 -13.54 -2.78
N ALA A 34 -22.22 -14.32 -2.52
CA ALA A 34 -22.48 -15.56 -3.24
C ALA A 34 -23.00 -15.31 -4.67
N ALA A 35 -23.49 -14.11 -4.96
CA ALA A 35 -24.03 -13.72 -6.26
C ALA A 35 -22.93 -13.13 -7.15
N ARG A 36 -23.05 -13.37 -8.47
CA ARG A 36 -22.20 -12.71 -9.45
C ARG A 36 -22.68 -11.28 -9.66
N GLU A 37 -21.84 -10.33 -9.29
CA GLU A 37 -22.10 -8.89 -9.45
C GLU A 37 -21.38 -8.31 -10.66
N GLU A 38 -21.77 -7.10 -11.06
CA GLU A 38 -21.07 -6.34 -12.09
C GLU A 38 -19.69 -5.91 -11.57
N ALA A 39 -18.65 -6.18 -12.35
CA ALA A 39 -17.29 -5.83 -11.97
C ALA A 39 -16.97 -4.37 -12.28
N LEU A 40 -16.12 -3.75 -11.46
CA LEU A 40 -15.51 -2.47 -11.80
C LEU A 40 -14.67 -2.57 -13.08
N PRO A 41 -14.54 -1.48 -13.86
CA PRO A 41 -13.62 -1.42 -14.98
C PRO A 41 -12.18 -1.74 -14.57
N THR A 42 -11.50 -2.53 -15.39
CA THR A 42 -10.10 -2.86 -15.17
C THR A 42 -9.17 -1.77 -15.68
N PHE A 43 -8.18 -1.39 -14.88
CA PHE A 43 -7.10 -0.49 -15.26
C PHE A 43 -5.75 -1.03 -14.77
N THR A 44 -4.68 -0.52 -15.36
CA THR A 44 -3.30 -0.91 -15.06
C THR A 44 -2.74 -0.16 -13.86
N TRP A 45 -1.71 -0.73 -13.22
CA TRP A 45 -0.94 -0.05 -12.16
C TRP A 45 -0.39 1.31 -12.61
N ALA A 46 0.03 1.45 -13.87
CA ALA A 46 0.53 2.71 -14.40
C ALA A 46 -0.58 3.77 -14.53
N GLN A 47 -1.80 3.37 -14.91
CA GLN A 47 -2.94 4.27 -14.94
C GLN A 47 -3.32 4.72 -13.52
N LEU A 48 -3.34 3.80 -12.56
CA LEU A 48 -3.58 4.15 -11.15
C LEU A 48 -2.54 5.13 -10.61
N GLU A 49 -1.25 4.84 -10.81
CA GLU A 49 -0.15 5.71 -10.36
C GLU A 49 -0.29 7.13 -10.92
N ARG A 50 -0.64 7.25 -12.20
CA ARG A 50 -0.86 8.55 -12.84
C ARG A 50 -1.98 9.35 -12.15
N GLN A 51 -3.11 8.70 -11.82
CA GLN A 51 -4.21 9.39 -11.14
C GLN A 51 -3.85 9.79 -9.71
N LEU A 52 -3.13 8.93 -8.98
CA LEU A 52 -2.72 9.24 -7.60
C LEU A 52 -1.67 10.36 -7.55
N VAL A 53 -0.76 10.43 -8.52
CA VAL A 53 0.21 11.53 -8.64
C VAL A 53 -0.50 12.85 -8.93
N ASP A 54 -1.53 12.84 -9.77
CA ASP A 54 -2.32 14.01 -10.12
C ASP A 54 -3.17 14.53 -8.93
N LEU A 55 -3.69 13.61 -8.11
CA LEU A 55 -4.45 13.95 -6.89
C LEU A 55 -3.59 14.43 -5.72
N ALA A 56 -2.27 14.27 -5.77
CA ALA A 56 -1.41 14.64 -4.66
C ALA A 56 -1.39 16.16 -4.45
N ALA A 57 -1.72 16.61 -3.23
CA ALA A 57 -1.77 18.04 -2.91
C ALA A 57 -0.39 18.74 -3.00
N THR A 58 0.71 17.99 -2.87
CA THR A 58 2.07 18.53 -2.90
C THR A 58 3.03 17.71 -3.79
N PRO A 59 4.10 18.34 -4.32
CA PRO A 59 5.14 17.62 -5.06
C PRO A 59 5.85 16.52 -4.24
N ALA A 60 5.92 16.67 -2.91
CA ALA A 60 6.48 15.68 -2.01
C ALA A 60 5.59 14.43 -1.94
N GLN A 61 4.28 14.61 -1.76
CA GLN A 61 3.29 13.52 -1.80
C GLN A 61 3.30 12.83 -3.18
N ALA A 62 3.40 13.57 -4.27
CA ALA A 62 3.48 12.99 -5.63
C ALA A 62 4.69 12.05 -5.80
N LYS A 63 5.85 12.35 -5.18
CA LYS A 63 6.99 11.43 -5.15
C LYS A 63 6.71 10.20 -4.28
N MET A 64 6.06 10.39 -3.13
CA MET A 64 5.67 9.31 -2.22
C MET A 64 4.72 8.30 -2.87
N VAL A 65 3.79 8.76 -3.71
CA VAL A 65 2.85 7.89 -4.46
C VAL A 65 3.56 6.75 -5.17
N ARG A 66 4.69 7.03 -5.86
CA ARG A 66 5.43 6.00 -6.62
C ARG A 66 5.94 4.88 -5.72
N HIS A 67 6.38 5.21 -4.51
CA HIS A 67 6.83 4.23 -3.53
C HIS A 67 5.67 3.41 -2.97
N LEU A 68 4.56 4.08 -2.64
CA LEU A 68 3.34 3.43 -2.12
C LEU A 68 2.75 2.46 -3.15
N VAL A 69 2.55 2.92 -4.38
CA VAL A 69 2.02 2.08 -5.48
C VAL A 69 2.95 0.90 -5.76
N SER A 70 4.27 1.10 -5.75
CA SER A 70 5.24 0.01 -5.91
C SER A 70 5.13 -1.03 -4.80
N GLY A 71 4.95 -0.60 -3.55
CA GLY A 71 4.75 -1.48 -2.39
C GLY A 71 3.47 -2.29 -2.51
N THR A 72 2.33 -1.63 -2.77
CA THR A 72 1.04 -2.29 -2.91
C THR A 72 1.00 -3.22 -4.11
N ARG A 73 1.55 -2.82 -5.27
CA ARG A 73 1.63 -3.68 -6.47
C ARG A 73 2.33 -5.01 -6.21
N LYS A 74 3.36 -5.03 -5.35
CA LYS A 74 4.10 -6.26 -5.00
C LYS A 74 3.25 -7.22 -4.16
N LEU A 75 2.34 -6.68 -3.34
CA LEU A 75 1.50 -7.47 -2.44
C LEU A 75 0.14 -7.82 -3.02
N ALA A 76 -0.36 -7.02 -3.97
CA ALA A 76 -1.69 -7.16 -4.55
C ALA A 76 -2.02 -8.55 -5.12
N PRO A 77 -1.09 -9.28 -5.79
CA PRO A 77 -1.38 -10.63 -6.28
C PRO A 77 -1.71 -11.65 -5.18
N PHE A 78 -1.37 -11.33 -3.93
CA PHE A 78 -1.57 -12.21 -2.78
C PHE A 78 -2.75 -11.77 -1.91
N LYS A 79 -3.51 -10.75 -2.30
CA LYS A 79 -4.61 -10.17 -1.51
C LYS A 79 -5.93 -10.19 -2.28
N PRO A 80 -7.08 -10.28 -1.58
CA PRO A 80 -8.39 -10.05 -2.19
C PRO A 80 -8.45 -8.67 -2.86
N SER A 81 -9.12 -8.56 -4.01
CA SER A 81 -9.19 -7.31 -4.77
C SER A 81 -9.82 -6.16 -3.96
N GLU A 82 -10.83 -6.46 -3.14
CA GLU A 82 -11.46 -5.47 -2.25
C GLU A 82 -10.50 -4.95 -1.16
N MET A 83 -9.61 -5.82 -0.66
CA MET A 83 -8.56 -5.42 0.29
C MET A 83 -7.56 -4.47 -0.37
N VAL A 84 -7.14 -4.77 -1.61
CA VAL A 84 -6.27 -3.89 -2.39
C VAL A 84 -6.96 -2.56 -2.69
N LEU A 85 -8.25 -2.58 -3.04
CA LEU A 85 -9.06 -1.37 -3.23
C LEU A 85 -9.07 -0.52 -1.94
N ARG A 86 -9.29 -1.13 -0.78
CA ARG A 86 -9.26 -0.44 0.51
C ARG A 86 -7.92 0.22 0.78
N GLU A 87 -6.80 -0.44 0.48
CA GLU A 87 -5.47 0.16 0.60
C GLU A 87 -5.30 1.39 -0.31
N ILE A 88 -5.79 1.31 -1.56
CA ILE A 88 -5.77 2.43 -2.51
C ILE A 88 -6.60 3.60 -1.99
N LEU A 89 -7.79 3.34 -1.44
CA LEU A 89 -8.65 4.37 -0.84
C LEU A 89 -7.97 5.04 0.37
N CYS A 90 -7.30 4.26 1.22
CA CYS A 90 -6.51 4.81 2.34
C CYS A 90 -5.36 5.68 1.85
N MET A 91 -4.63 5.27 0.81
CA MET A 91 -3.58 6.11 0.21
C MET A 91 -4.16 7.42 -0.30
N THR A 92 -5.27 7.35 -1.05
CA THR A 92 -5.93 8.53 -1.61
C THR A 92 -6.35 9.51 -0.52
N TRP A 93 -6.91 9.01 0.58
CA TRP A 93 -7.27 9.84 1.74
C TRP A 93 -6.08 10.64 2.29
N VAL A 94 -4.90 10.01 2.40
CA VAL A 94 -3.67 10.69 2.83
C VAL A 94 -3.18 11.73 1.81
N LEU A 95 -3.32 11.44 0.51
CA LEU A 95 -2.86 12.34 -0.56
C LEU A 95 -3.71 13.61 -0.68
N LEU A 96 -4.99 13.53 -0.31
CA LEU A 96 -5.93 14.64 -0.32
C LEU A 96 -5.93 15.48 0.96
N ASP A 97 -5.17 15.09 1.99
CA ASP A 97 -5.05 15.86 3.23
C ASP A 97 -4.06 17.02 3.06
N GLU A 98 -4.58 18.23 2.86
CA GLU A 98 -3.81 19.48 2.76
C GLU A 98 -3.10 19.87 4.08
N ASN A 99 -3.50 19.30 5.21
CA ASN A 99 -2.86 19.54 6.51
C ASN A 99 -1.72 18.57 6.81
N PHE A 100 -1.36 17.70 5.86
CA PHE A 100 -0.31 16.72 6.06
C PHE A 100 1.07 17.39 6.21
N LYS A 101 1.49 17.58 7.45
CA LYS A 101 2.84 18.05 7.81
C LYS A 101 3.85 16.96 7.47
N SER A 102 4.47 17.05 6.29
CA SER A 102 5.75 16.36 6.06
C SER A 102 6.71 16.86 7.14
N GLU A 103 7.36 15.98 7.91
CA GLU A 103 8.23 16.36 9.03
C GLU A 103 9.15 17.53 8.63
N PRO A 104 9.36 18.54 9.52
CA PRO A 104 10.33 19.59 9.24
C PRO A 104 11.71 18.94 9.14
N ASP A 105 12.41 19.24 8.05
CA ASP A 105 13.79 18.85 7.81
C ASP A 105 14.62 19.20 9.06
N ALA A 106 15.07 18.18 9.80
CA ALA A 106 15.98 18.33 10.92
C ALA A 106 17.37 18.69 10.37
N GLY A 107 17.50 19.92 9.89
CA GLY A 107 18.62 20.36 9.07
C GLY A 107 18.80 21.87 9.04
N SER A 108 18.48 22.57 10.13
CA SER A 108 18.91 23.97 10.32
C SER A 108 19.15 24.23 11.80
N THR A 109 20.20 23.61 12.34
CA THR A 109 20.90 24.19 13.48
C THR A 109 21.72 25.35 12.92
N GLU A 110 21.10 26.53 12.84
CA GLU A 110 21.82 27.78 12.60
C GLU A 110 22.86 27.97 13.71
N MET A 111 24.11 28.14 13.28
CA MET A 111 25.18 28.66 14.11
C MET A 111 24.87 30.13 14.44
N ILE A 112 24.62 30.42 15.73
CA ILE A 112 24.86 31.73 16.33
C ILE A 112 25.53 31.51 17.69
#